data_AF-A0A563VL06-F1
#
_entry.id   AF-A0A563VL06-F1
#
_cell.length_a   1.000
_cell.length_b   1.000
_cell.length_c   1.000
_cell.angle_alpha   90.00
_cell.angle_beta   90.00
_cell.angle_gamma   90.00
#
_symmetry.space_group_name_H-M   'P 1'
#
loop_
_entity.id
_entity.type
_entity.pdbx_description
1 polymer ?
#
loop_
_entity_poly.entity_id
_entity_poly.type
_entity_poly.pdbx_seq_one_letter_code
_entity_poly.pdbx_strand_id
1 'polypeptide(L)'
;MPNSLFIEYHEDGLAFYINGDLQFDTVDEAIYHEYLVIPTIALAIKRFPDTNLKVLVCGGGDGLAVRECLRFAEVTSIDLVDYDAEVIKLARSVLKPYNKDSLSNSCVTVKIQEAFEFINACPDNFYHIVICDFTYPTSQEDTFVYSQEWFKQLNRVTVNRGIIASNGVSPENRTTAFWCLYKTILSAQFCLLPLQVTMPSFKALGYGNWGLLMASNQLITKQEIASLVFPSGIDYVTVDFLFKSCKFKQCIAEIRNNVTINTLANGHFFYYLLNPNYNIPKYLDISLVDFLELNETENYLTSDRNFLQLESIAQSWLSTLNHNSNSTIDIHKLLPIQHRYHTPKMNQEWLNYCQHLLAEINLEKLLNSVLKHSQNLSHKTKDELTSFLHELQTNKNKIKLNKERIELLMLVTVVLLTANLVAPDAVFAKGFGGEATDSTNYYNINRHIDYEAYTPKVIGLMLIFYGSYWLFDIIKRSEDD
;
A
#
# COMPACT_ATOMS: atom_id res chain seq x y z
N MET A 1 0.62 12.22 -12.65
CA MET A 1 -0.23 13.43 -12.79
C MET A 1 0.19 14.40 -11.70
N PRO A 2 0.09 15.72 -11.87
CA PRO A 2 0.35 16.64 -10.77
C PRO A 2 -0.63 16.37 -9.62
N ASN A 3 -0.16 16.53 -8.37
CA ASN A 3 -1.00 16.38 -7.19
C ASN A 3 -2.18 17.37 -7.22
N SER A 4 -3.38 16.88 -6.92
CA SER A 4 -4.55 17.73 -6.74
C SER A 4 -4.58 18.22 -5.30
N LEU A 5 -4.28 19.51 -5.09
CA LEU A 5 -4.32 20.16 -3.79
C LEU A 5 -5.66 20.87 -3.59
N PHE A 6 -6.35 20.60 -2.47
CA PHE A 6 -7.65 21.18 -2.18
C PHE A 6 -7.73 21.65 -0.71
N ILE A 7 -8.33 22.83 -0.50
CA ILE A 7 -8.55 23.42 0.82
C ILE A 7 -10.05 23.63 0.99
N GLU A 8 -10.61 23.02 2.02
CA GLU A 8 -11.98 23.24 2.47
C GLU A 8 -11.96 24.19 3.67
N TYR A 9 -12.65 25.31 3.58
CA TYR A 9 -12.82 26.25 4.70
C TYR A 9 -14.08 25.91 5.49
N HIS A 10 -13.98 25.96 6.81
CA HIS A 10 -15.09 25.85 7.74
C HIS A 10 -15.01 26.95 8.81
N GLU A 11 -16.04 27.09 9.64
CA GLU A 11 -16.16 28.23 10.59
C GLU A 11 -14.93 28.39 11.49
N ASP A 12 -14.40 27.28 11.99
CA ASP A 12 -13.26 27.26 12.93
C ASP A 12 -11.88 27.04 12.28
N GLY A 13 -11.79 27.00 10.94
CA GLY A 13 -10.51 26.79 10.27
C GLY A 13 -10.58 26.20 8.86
N LEU A 14 -9.70 25.25 8.56
CA LEU A 14 -9.67 24.55 7.28
C LEU A 14 -9.30 23.08 7.40
N ALA A 15 -9.66 22.32 6.36
CA ALA A 15 -9.17 20.98 6.09
C ALA A 15 -8.38 20.97 4.78
N PHE A 16 -7.23 20.31 4.78
CA PHE A 16 -6.32 20.23 3.63
C PHE A 16 -6.29 18.82 3.05
N TYR A 17 -6.43 18.73 1.73
CA TYR A 17 -6.51 17.48 0.99
C TYR A 17 -5.47 17.41 -0.13
N ILE A 18 -4.91 16.22 -0.31
CA ILE A 18 -4.04 15.87 -1.45
C ILE A 18 -4.67 14.66 -2.15
N ASN A 19 -4.93 14.78 -3.44
CA ASN A 19 -5.55 13.73 -4.26
C ASN A 19 -6.86 13.17 -3.70
N GLY A 20 -7.60 14.02 -2.96
CA GLY A 20 -8.87 13.68 -2.31
C GLY A 20 -8.73 13.01 -0.94
N ASP A 21 -7.52 12.71 -0.48
CA ASP A 21 -7.27 12.25 0.89
C ASP A 21 -7.07 13.42 1.83
N LEU A 22 -7.72 13.36 3.00
CA LEU A 22 -7.50 14.33 4.07
C LEU A 22 -6.07 14.18 4.60
N GLN A 23 -5.31 15.26 4.58
CA GLN A 23 -3.97 15.32 5.18
C GLN A 23 -4.07 15.77 6.63
N PHE A 24 -4.77 16.89 6.87
CA PHE A 24 -5.06 17.36 8.20
C PHE A 24 -6.32 18.23 8.23
N ASP A 25 -6.95 18.28 9.39
CA ASP A 25 -7.99 19.24 9.73
C ASP A 25 -7.49 20.09 10.90
N THR A 26 -7.57 21.41 10.78
CA THR A 26 -7.09 22.33 11.82
C THR A 26 -7.77 22.17 13.17
N VAL A 27 -8.94 21.53 13.24
CA VAL A 27 -9.64 21.23 14.50
C VAL A 27 -8.89 20.20 15.34
N ASP A 28 -8.17 19.25 14.71
CA ASP A 28 -7.57 18.13 15.43
C ASP A 28 -6.16 17.71 14.97
N GLU A 29 -5.53 18.42 14.03
CA GLU A 29 -4.17 18.14 13.55
C GLU A 29 -3.14 18.07 14.67
N ALA A 30 -3.31 18.86 15.73
CA ALA A 30 -2.40 18.88 16.86
C ALA A 30 -2.32 17.52 17.57
N ILE A 31 -3.38 16.69 17.53
CA ILE A 31 -3.33 15.31 18.03
C ILE A 31 -2.27 14.51 17.26
N TYR A 32 -2.25 14.60 15.93
CA TYR A 32 -1.29 13.85 15.12
C TYR A 32 0.14 14.38 15.30
N HIS A 33 0.33 15.68 15.09
CA HIS A 33 1.67 16.27 15.10
C HIS A 33 2.31 16.22 16.49
N GLU A 34 1.54 16.39 17.56
CA GLU A 34 2.11 16.26 18.90
C GLU A 34 2.60 14.83 19.16
N TYR A 35 1.81 13.80 18.82
CA TYR A 35 2.22 12.41 19.07
C TYR A 35 3.37 11.96 18.17
N LEU A 36 3.46 12.47 16.94
CA LEU A 36 4.57 12.18 16.03
C LEU A 36 5.87 12.81 16.52
N VAL A 37 5.81 14.04 17.05
CA VAL A 37 7.01 14.88 17.28
C VAL A 37 7.41 14.96 18.75
N ILE A 38 6.48 15.29 19.66
CA ILE A 38 6.81 15.67 21.05
C ILE A 38 7.51 14.53 21.82
N PRO A 39 7.01 13.28 21.84
CA PRO A 39 7.68 12.20 22.55
C PRO A 39 9.04 11.86 21.94
N THR A 40 9.17 11.98 20.61
CA THR A 40 10.38 11.67 19.85
C THR A 40 11.52 12.61 20.25
N ILE A 41 11.25 13.92 20.27
CA ILE A 41 12.25 14.93 20.64
C ILE A 41 12.55 14.87 22.15
N ALA A 42 11.52 14.71 22.99
CA ALA A 42 11.71 14.59 24.43
C ALA A 42 12.61 13.39 24.79
N LEU A 43 12.45 12.27 24.10
CA LEU A 43 13.31 11.09 24.28
C LEU A 43 14.74 11.36 23.79
N ALA A 44 14.91 12.04 22.67
CA ALA A 44 16.24 12.42 22.18
C ALA A 44 16.95 13.35 23.16
N ILE A 45 16.31 14.40 23.68
CA ILE A 45 16.87 15.30 24.71
C ILE A 45 17.35 14.51 25.92
N LYS A 46 16.55 13.55 26.39
CA LYS A 46 16.92 12.68 27.51
C LYS A 46 18.16 11.83 27.22
N ARG A 47 18.30 11.33 26.00
CA ARG A 47 19.41 10.47 25.58
C ARG A 47 20.69 11.25 25.27
N PHE A 48 20.54 12.51 24.87
CA PHE A 48 21.59 13.45 24.49
C PHE A 48 21.50 14.74 25.33
N PRO A 49 21.74 14.68 26.65
CA PRO A 49 21.73 15.88 27.49
C PRO A 49 22.78 16.89 27.00
N ASP A 50 22.50 18.18 27.18
CA ASP A 50 23.39 19.30 26.85
C ASP A 50 23.88 19.30 25.37
N THR A 51 23.08 18.73 24.47
CA THR A 51 23.42 18.57 23.05
C THR A 51 22.50 19.40 22.17
N ASN A 52 23.09 20.08 21.18
CA ASN A 52 22.37 20.74 20.11
C ASN A 52 21.83 19.68 19.13
N LEU A 53 20.52 19.48 19.14
CA LEU A 53 19.84 18.48 18.35
C LEU A 53 19.67 18.95 16.90
N LYS A 54 19.90 18.00 16.00
CA LYS A 54 19.72 18.12 14.55
C LYS A 54 18.58 17.21 14.14
N VAL A 55 17.58 17.78 13.49
CA VAL A 55 16.35 17.10 13.08
C VAL A 55 16.29 17.06 11.55
N LEU A 56 15.95 15.91 11.01
CA LEU A 56 15.53 15.76 9.61
C LEU A 56 14.03 15.50 9.61
N VAL A 57 13.26 16.28 8.85
CA VAL A 57 11.84 16.03 8.57
C VAL A 57 11.72 15.68 7.09
N CYS A 58 11.28 14.46 6.79
CA CYS A 58 11.00 13.98 5.44
C CYS A 58 9.49 13.98 5.20
N GLY A 59 9.02 14.64 4.15
CA GLY A 59 7.61 15.02 4.01
C GLY A 59 7.29 16.22 4.90
N GLY A 60 6.05 16.32 5.41
CA GLY A 60 5.65 17.37 6.34
C GLY A 60 5.73 18.79 5.76
N GLY A 61 5.57 18.94 4.45
CA GLY A 61 5.69 20.22 3.74
C GLY A 61 4.72 21.31 4.21
N ASP A 62 3.63 20.95 4.91
CA ASP A 62 2.71 21.90 5.54
C ASP A 62 3.35 22.69 6.70
N GLY A 63 4.46 22.20 7.27
CA GLY A 63 5.22 22.82 8.34
C GLY A 63 4.65 22.61 9.76
N LEU A 64 3.61 21.79 9.94
CA LEU A 64 2.99 21.50 11.24
C LEU A 64 3.90 20.62 12.10
N ALA A 65 4.54 19.59 11.53
CA ALA A 65 5.57 18.82 12.25
C ALA A 65 6.77 19.70 12.65
N VAL A 66 7.21 20.61 11.77
CA VAL A 66 8.30 21.56 12.04
C VAL A 66 7.93 22.52 13.17
N ARG A 67 6.67 23.00 13.22
CA ARG A 67 6.15 23.83 14.31
C ARG A 67 6.34 23.14 15.66
N GLU A 68 6.01 21.85 15.75
CA GLU A 68 6.17 21.09 16.98
C GLU A 68 7.65 20.89 17.35
N CYS A 69 8.54 20.71 16.36
CA CYS A 69 9.98 20.62 16.59
C CYS A 69 10.54 21.89 17.24
N LEU A 70 10.09 23.06 16.78
CA LEU A 70 10.56 24.36 17.25
C LEU A 70 10.10 24.72 18.67
N ARG A 71 9.31 23.87 19.34
CA ARG A 71 8.97 24.06 20.77
C ARG A 71 10.12 23.75 21.72
N PHE A 72 11.15 23.05 21.24
CA PHE A 72 12.29 22.63 22.04
C PHE A 72 13.51 23.50 21.73
N ALA A 73 14.09 24.10 22.77
CA ALA A 73 15.25 24.99 22.62
C ALA A 73 16.53 24.24 22.20
N GLU A 74 16.59 22.95 22.51
CA GLU A 74 17.67 22.04 22.13
C GLU A 74 17.70 21.76 20.61
N VAL A 75 16.58 22.00 19.90
CA VAL A 75 16.52 21.85 18.44
C VAL A 75 17.10 23.09 17.79
N THR A 76 18.32 22.94 17.25
CA THR A 76 19.10 24.05 16.68
C THR A 76 19.20 24.02 15.16
N SER A 77 18.85 22.90 14.54
CA SER A 77 18.88 22.72 13.09
C SER A 77 17.80 21.75 12.67
N ILE A 78 16.99 22.15 11.69
CA ILE A 78 15.95 21.34 11.06
C ILE A 78 16.17 21.40 9.55
N ASP A 79 16.42 20.25 8.92
CA ASP A 79 16.28 20.11 7.47
C ASP A 79 14.87 19.58 7.19
N LEU A 80 14.05 20.34 6.47
CA LEU A 80 12.75 19.90 5.96
C LEU A 80 12.91 19.52 4.49
N VAL A 81 12.59 18.28 4.13
CA VAL A 81 12.73 17.73 2.79
C VAL A 81 11.36 17.27 2.29
N ASP A 82 10.80 18.00 1.32
CA ASP A 82 9.53 17.67 0.69
C ASP A 82 9.66 17.89 -0.83
N TYR A 83 9.09 17.01 -1.64
CA TYR A 83 9.24 17.12 -3.09
C TYR A 83 8.23 18.11 -3.72
N ASP A 84 7.13 18.43 -3.03
CA ASP A 84 6.04 19.22 -3.60
C ASP A 84 6.20 20.72 -3.29
N ALA A 85 6.72 21.46 -4.27
CA ALA A 85 6.91 22.89 -4.17
C ALA A 85 5.60 23.68 -3.93
N GLU A 86 4.45 23.19 -4.39
CA GLU A 86 3.18 23.87 -4.20
C GLU A 86 2.66 23.67 -2.76
N VAL A 87 2.91 22.52 -2.14
CA VAL A 87 2.63 22.33 -0.69
C VAL A 87 3.46 23.31 0.14
N ILE A 88 4.77 23.45 -0.13
CA ILE A 88 5.64 24.42 0.57
C ILE A 88 5.15 25.86 0.39
N LYS A 89 4.66 26.20 -0.80
CA LYS A 89 4.10 27.52 -1.08
C LYS A 89 2.80 27.77 -0.32
N LEU A 90 1.92 26.76 -0.19
CA LEU A 90 0.74 26.83 0.67
C LEU A 90 1.14 26.98 2.14
N ALA A 91 2.15 26.24 2.59
CA ALA A 91 2.69 26.33 3.95
C ALA A 91 3.19 27.73 4.32
N ARG A 92 3.80 28.44 3.35
CA ARG A 92 4.28 29.82 3.52
C ARG A 92 3.20 30.88 3.34
N SER A 93 1.99 30.50 2.92
CA SER A 93 0.89 31.42 2.64
C SER A 93 -0.37 31.04 3.42
N VAL A 94 -1.24 30.21 2.85
CA VAL A 94 -2.55 29.88 3.42
C VAL A 94 -2.44 29.13 4.75
N LEU A 95 -1.46 28.23 4.90
CA LEU A 95 -1.30 27.44 6.12
C LEU A 95 -0.43 28.12 7.18
N LYS A 96 0.16 29.27 6.85
CA LYS A 96 1.07 30.03 7.73
C LYS A 96 0.48 30.33 9.13
N PRO A 97 -0.80 30.69 9.28
CA PRO A 97 -1.40 30.90 10.60
C PRO A 97 -1.41 29.63 11.48
N TYR A 98 -1.50 28.45 10.86
CA TYR A 98 -1.60 27.16 11.56
C TYR A 98 -0.23 26.56 11.87
N ASN A 99 0.72 26.64 10.93
CA ASN A 99 2.10 26.23 11.19
C ASN A 99 2.92 27.27 11.99
N LYS A 100 2.31 28.41 12.36
CA LYS A 100 2.94 29.50 13.12
C LYS A 100 4.21 30.06 12.46
N ASP A 101 4.21 30.14 11.13
CA ASP A 101 5.34 30.59 10.31
C ASP A 101 6.62 29.78 10.54
N SER A 102 6.48 28.49 10.90
CA SER A 102 7.60 27.60 11.24
C SER A 102 8.68 27.54 10.15
N LEU A 103 8.27 27.57 8.88
CA LEU A 103 9.18 27.48 7.73
C LEU A 103 10.05 28.73 7.49
N SER A 104 9.76 29.84 8.20
CA SER A 104 10.57 31.06 8.16
C SER A 104 11.57 31.16 9.31
N ASN A 105 11.56 30.20 10.23
CA ASN A 105 12.48 30.18 11.38
C ASN A 105 13.94 29.97 10.92
N SER A 106 14.89 30.67 11.54
CA SER A 106 16.32 30.60 11.18
C SER A 106 16.95 29.22 11.38
N CYS A 107 16.36 28.37 12.22
CA CYS A 107 16.81 26.99 12.42
C CYS A 107 16.34 26.05 11.31
N VAL A 108 15.45 26.48 10.41
CA VAL A 108 14.81 25.63 9.40
C VAL A 108 15.40 25.88 8.01
N THR A 109 15.88 24.81 7.38
CA THR A 109 16.27 24.81 5.97
C THR A 109 15.31 23.93 5.18
N VAL A 110 14.55 24.54 4.26
CA VAL A 110 13.64 23.80 3.37
C VAL A 110 14.38 23.35 2.11
N LYS A 111 14.28 22.07 1.77
CA LYS A 111 14.83 21.43 0.57
C LYS A 111 13.69 20.86 -0.26
N ILE A 112 13.51 21.39 -1.47
CA ILE A 112 12.51 20.86 -2.39
C ILE A 112 13.17 19.73 -3.19
N GLN A 113 13.07 18.49 -2.71
CA GLN A 113 13.74 17.32 -3.27
C GLN A 113 13.05 16.03 -2.82
N GLU A 114 13.19 14.96 -3.61
CA GLU A 114 12.84 13.59 -3.20
C GLU A 114 13.62 13.12 -1.97
N ALA A 115 12.90 12.62 -0.97
CA ALA A 115 13.50 12.26 0.33
C ALA A 115 14.50 11.09 0.21
N PHE A 116 14.23 10.11 -0.65
CA PHE A 116 15.13 8.97 -0.88
C PHE A 116 16.46 9.42 -1.51
N GLU A 117 16.43 10.37 -2.43
CA GLU A 117 17.65 10.92 -3.03
C GLU A 117 18.43 11.75 -2.01
N PHE A 118 17.74 12.59 -1.24
CA PHE A 118 18.35 13.42 -0.21
C PHE A 118 19.10 12.56 0.81
N ILE A 119 18.45 11.52 1.34
CA ILE A 119 19.05 10.69 2.39
C ILE A 119 20.27 9.91 1.90
N ASN A 120 20.24 9.45 0.65
CA ASN A 120 21.38 8.76 0.03
C ASN A 120 22.62 9.66 -0.06
N ALA A 121 22.43 10.99 -0.20
CA ALA A 121 23.51 11.96 -0.22
C ALA A 121 23.94 12.45 1.18
N CYS A 122 23.14 12.18 2.22
CA CYS A 122 23.45 12.60 3.58
C CYS A 122 24.65 11.83 4.16
N PRO A 123 25.47 12.49 5.00
CA PRO A 123 26.52 11.81 5.75
C PRO A 123 25.95 10.87 6.82
N ASP A 124 26.72 9.83 7.15
CA ASP A 124 26.41 8.88 8.22
C ASP A 124 26.40 9.59 9.58
N ASN A 125 25.57 9.10 10.52
CA ASN A 125 25.53 9.56 11.91
C ASN A 125 25.45 11.10 12.06
N PHE A 126 24.55 11.74 11.33
CA PHE A 126 24.45 13.20 11.30
C PHE A 126 23.24 13.75 12.06
N TYR A 127 22.10 13.06 11.99
CA TYR A 127 20.86 13.51 12.61
C TYR A 127 20.62 12.81 13.95
N HIS A 128 20.15 13.55 14.95
CA HIS A 128 19.73 12.98 16.23
C HIS A 128 18.31 12.42 16.15
N ILE A 129 17.48 13.08 15.33
CA ILE A 129 16.08 12.78 15.14
C ILE A 129 15.78 12.77 13.64
N VAL A 130 15.04 11.78 13.17
CA VAL A 130 14.44 11.76 11.84
C VAL A 130 12.93 11.57 11.95
N ILE A 131 12.14 12.46 11.39
CA ILE A 131 10.67 12.40 11.36
C ILE A 131 10.24 12.16 9.92
N CYS A 132 9.50 11.07 9.69
CA CYS A 132 8.90 10.72 8.40
C CYS A 132 7.40 11.02 8.47
N ASP A 133 6.98 12.05 7.75
CA ASP A 133 5.63 12.58 7.71
C ASP A 133 5.11 12.62 6.27
N PHE A 134 4.95 11.42 5.70
CA PHE A 134 4.57 11.25 4.31
C PHE A 134 3.06 11.09 4.14
N THR A 135 2.54 11.39 2.96
CA THR A 135 1.11 11.16 2.65
C THR A 135 0.79 9.66 2.58
N TYR A 136 -0.49 9.30 2.71
CA TYR A 136 -0.92 7.93 2.45
C TYR A 136 -0.52 7.48 1.02
N PRO A 137 0.21 6.38 0.85
CA PRO A 137 0.71 5.98 -0.46
C PRO A 137 -0.41 5.47 -1.36
N THR A 138 -0.38 5.90 -2.62
CA THR A 138 -1.41 5.62 -3.63
C THR A 138 -0.91 4.77 -4.79
N SER A 139 0.41 4.66 -4.91
CA SER A 139 1.13 3.85 -5.89
C SER A 139 2.16 2.93 -5.21
N GLN A 140 2.75 2.01 -5.97
CA GLN A 140 3.86 1.20 -5.47
C GLN A 140 5.10 2.08 -5.22
N GLU A 141 5.34 3.07 -6.08
CA GLU A 141 6.47 3.99 -6.00
C GLU A 141 6.40 4.84 -4.72
N ASP A 142 5.21 5.28 -4.32
CA ASP A 142 4.98 5.98 -3.05
C ASP A 142 5.38 5.12 -1.83
N THR A 143 5.42 3.78 -1.99
CA THR A 143 5.84 2.87 -0.91
C THR A 143 7.34 2.69 -0.77
N PHE A 144 8.16 3.28 -1.65
CA PHE A 144 9.62 3.15 -1.56
C PHE A 144 10.17 3.76 -0.26
N VAL A 145 9.60 4.87 0.23
CA VAL A 145 9.92 5.47 1.53
C VAL A 145 9.37 4.68 2.73
N TYR A 146 8.81 3.49 2.48
CA TYR A 146 8.37 2.52 3.50
C TYR A 146 9.06 1.16 3.31
N SER A 147 10.16 1.11 2.55
CA SER A 147 10.94 -0.12 2.29
C SER A 147 12.02 -0.37 3.35
N GLN A 148 12.48 -1.63 3.46
CA GLN A 148 13.63 -1.97 4.29
C GLN A 148 14.86 -1.12 3.91
N GLU A 149 15.09 -0.90 2.62
CA GLU A 149 16.21 -0.11 2.11
C GLU A 149 16.14 1.34 2.59
N TRP A 150 14.95 1.95 2.58
CA TRP A 150 14.74 3.27 3.18
C TRP A 150 15.10 3.29 4.65
N PHE A 151 14.58 2.36 5.45
CA PHE A 151 14.88 2.32 6.89
C PHE A 151 16.34 2.01 7.19
N LYS A 152 17.04 1.24 6.35
CA LYS A 152 18.50 1.06 6.45
C LYS A 152 19.24 2.38 6.21
N GLN A 153 18.79 3.21 5.27
CA GLN A 153 19.32 4.56 5.08
C GLN A 153 19.04 5.46 6.30
N LEU A 154 17.82 5.39 6.86
CA LEU A 154 17.51 6.12 8.10
C LEU A 154 18.47 5.71 9.23
N ASN A 155 18.71 4.41 9.42
CA ASN A 155 19.63 3.90 10.44
C ASN A 155 21.05 4.45 10.22
N ARG A 156 21.55 4.45 8.98
CA ARG A 156 22.87 4.98 8.62
C ARG A 156 23.05 6.46 8.96
N VAL A 157 22.07 7.31 8.63
CA VAL A 157 22.19 8.76 8.84
C VAL A 157 21.86 9.21 10.26
N THR A 158 21.17 8.36 11.03
CA THR A 158 20.81 8.64 12.42
C THR A 158 21.99 8.28 13.34
N VAL A 159 22.35 9.17 14.25
CA VAL A 159 23.39 8.88 15.25
C VAL A 159 23.00 7.68 16.11
N ASN A 160 24.00 7.00 16.68
CA ASN A 160 23.74 5.95 17.65
C ASN A 160 22.86 6.47 18.81
N ARG A 161 21.81 5.72 19.17
CA ARG A 161 20.75 6.05 20.15
C ARG A 161 19.76 7.12 19.69
N GLY A 162 19.94 7.67 18.48
CA GLY A 162 19.01 8.60 17.85
C GLY A 162 17.65 7.96 17.60
N ILE A 163 16.64 8.81 17.44
CA ILE A 163 15.24 8.37 17.37
C ILE A 163 14.69 8.68 15.99
N ILE A 164 14.04 7.70 15.38
CA ILE A 164 13.21 7.92 14.20
C ILE A 164 11.74 7.85 14.60
N ALA A 165 10.92 8.70 13.99
CA ALA A 165 9.48 8.63 14.08
C ALA A 165 8.92 8.56 12.67
N SER A 166 8.00 7.64 12.43
CA SER A 166 7.31 7.51 11.15
C SER A 166 5.83 7.46 11.40
N ASN A 167 5.08 8.16 10.55
CA ASN A 167 3.68 7.82 10.42
C ASN A 167 3.54 6.42 9.80
N GLY A 168 2.38 5.81 10.02
CA GLY A 168 2.03 4.55 9.42
C GLY A 168 0.67 4.65 8.75
N VAL A 169 -0.16 3.65 9.01
CA VAL A 169 -1.55 3.60 8.57
C VAL A 169 -2.39 3.09 9.73
N SER A 170 -3.70 2.99 9.54
CA SER A 170 -4.56 2.51 10.61
C SER A 170 -4.23 1.06 11.03
N PRO A 171 -3.90 0.79 12.29
CA PRO A 171 -3.71 -0.58 12.79
C PRO A 171 -5.02 -1.38 12.79
N GLU A 172 -6.18 -0.72 12.80
CA GLU A 172 -7.49 -1.37 12.81
C GLU A 172 -8.05 -1.56 11.39
N ASN A 173 -7.91 -0.55 10.52
CA ASN A 173 -8.52 -0.58 9.17
C ASN A 173 -7.53 -0.94 8.05
N ARG A 174 -6.23 -0.94 8.33
CA ARG A 174 -5.14 -1.34 7.43
C ARG A 174 -4.16 -2.25 8.18
N THR A 175 -4.70 -3.21 8.94
CA THR A 175 -3.96 -3.98 9.95
C THR A 175 -2.74 -4.70 9.39
N THR A 176 -2.88 -5.46 8.31
CA THR A 176 -1.76 -6.17 7.67
C THR A 176 -0.67 -5.21 7.18
N ALA A 177 -1.06 -4.06 6.62
CA ALA A 177 -0.14 -3.04 6.16
C ALA A 177 0.60 -2.35 7.33
N PHE A 178 -0.11 -1.99 8.40
CA PHE A 178 0.51 -1.42 9.61
C PHE A 178 1.58 -2.36 10.19
N TRP A 179 1.24 -3.65 10.33
CA TRP A 179 2.20 -4.63 10.87
C TRP A 179 3.31 -5.00 9.89
N CYS A 180 3.06 -4.97 8.58
CA CYS A 180 4.09 -5.08 7.57
C CYS A 180 5.12 -3.96 7.73
N LEU A 181 4.66 -2.71 7.90
CA LEU A 181 5.54 -1.58 8.15
C LEU A 181 6.33 -1.75 9.46
N TYR A 182 5.66 -2.17 10.54
CA TYR A 182 6.30 -2.50 11.81
C TYR A 182 7.45 -3.51 11.64
N LYS A 183 7.20 -4.65 10.98
CA LYS A 183 8.24 -5.67 10.73
C LYS A 183 9.33 -5.18 9.77
N THR A 184 8.98 -4.31 8.83
CA THR A 184 9.95 -3.73 7.88
C THR A 184 10.96 -2.85 8.61
N ILE A 185 10.51 -1.99 9.54
CA ILE A 185 11.41 -1.17 10.36
C ILE A 185 12.30 -2.04 11.26
N LEU A 186 11.74 -3.08 11.92
CA LEU A 186 12.53 -4.01 12.72
C LEU A 186 13.63 -4.69 11.89
N SER A 187 13.34 -5.06 10.64
CA SER A 187 14.32 -5.68 9.75
C SER A 187 15.49 -4.76 9.35
N ALA A 188 15.38 -3.46 9.63
CA ALA A 188 16.44 -2.47 9.47
C ALA A 188 17.23 -2.22 10.79
N GLN A 189 17.23 -3.20 11.71
CA GLN A 189 18.01 -3.20 12.97
C GLN A 189 17.60 -2.09 13.96
N PHE A 190 16.31 -1.77 13.99
CA PHE A 190 15.73 -0.90 15.00
C PHE A 190 15.01 -1.70 16.08
N CYS A 191 15.01 -1.19 17.30
CA CYS A 191 13.99 -1.47 18.30
C CYS A 191 12.82 -0.51 18.09
N LEU A 192 11.59 -1.00 18.16
CA LEU A 192 10.41 -0.28 17.70
C LEU A 192 9.29 -0.27 18.74
N LEU A 193 8.73 0.91 18.97
CA LEU A 193 7.56 1.17 19.79
C LEU A 193 6.41 1.65 18.88
N PRO A 194 5.38 0.82 18.63
CA PRO A 194 4.20 1.25 17.89
C PRO A 194 3.25 2.01 18.81
N LEU A 195 2.63 3.07 18.29
CA LEU A 195 1.61 3.87 18.95
C LEU A 195 0.37 3.95 18.07
N GLN A 196 -0.79 4.17 18.69
CA GLN A 196 -2.03 4.50 17.98
C GLN A 196 -2.75 5.66 18.63
N VAL A 197 -3.32 6.54 17.79
CA VAL A 197 -4.05 7.74 18.22
C VAL A 197 -5.41 7.80 17.54
N THR A 198 -6.41 8.35 18.23
CA THR A 198 -7.73 8.59 17.65
C THR A 198 -7.84 10.05 17.25
N MET A 199 -7.97 10.32 15.95
CA MET A 199 -8.30 11.66 15.44
C MET A 199 -9.78 11.71 15.04
N PRO A 200 -10.58 12.63 15.61
CA PRO A 200 -11.99 12.80 15.26
C PRO A 200 -12.27 12.90 13.74
N SER A 201 -11.53 13.73 13.01
CA SER A 201 -11.68 13.96 11.57
C SER A 201 -11.44 12.69 10.75
N PHE A 202 -10.34 11.98 11.05
CA PHE A 202 -10.00 10.72 10.41
C PHE A 202 -11.01 9.62 10.72
N LYS A 203 -11.49 9.56 11.96
CA LYS A 203 -12.51 8.59 12.36
C LYS A 203 -13.84 8.85 11.65
N ALA A 204 -14.23 10.11 11.47
CA ALA A 204 -15.43 10.49 10.74
C ALA A 204 -15.38 10.05 9.26
N LEU A 205 -14.18 10.07 8.65
CA LEU A 205 -13.93 9.59 7.30
C LEU A 205 -13.65 8.08 7.20
N GLY A 206 -13.73 7.35 8.31
CA GLY A 206 -13.56 5.90 8.33
C GLY A 206 -12.11 5.43 8.23
N TYR A 207 -11.11 6.30 8.45
CA TYR A 207 -9.72 5.87 8.54
C TYR A 207 -9.46 5.02 9.79
N GLY A 208 -10.23 5.23 10.87
CA GLY A 208 -10.03 4.55 12.15
C GLY A 208 -8.97 5.23 13.01
N ASN A 209 -8.41 4.53 13.99
CA ASN A 209 -7.23 5.02 14.71
C ASN A 209 -6.05 5.13 13.74
N TRP A 210 -5.19 6.12 13.92
CA TRP A 210 -3.97 6.29 13.13
C TRP A 210 -2.77 5.69 13.85
N GLY A 211 -1.93 4.97 13.11
CA GLY A 211 -0.74 4.32 13.63
C GLY A 211 0.50 5.19 13.48
N LEU A 212 1.34 5.22 14.51
CA LEU A 212 2.65 5.89 14.54
C LEU A 212 3.71 4.89 15.01
N LEU A 213 4.95 5.11 14.58
CA LEU A 213 6.05 4.17 14.78
C LEU A 213 7.28 4.94 15.27
N MET A 214 7.67 4.74 16.53
CA MET A 214 8.87 5.33 17.10
C MET A 214 9.96 4.27 17.22
N ALA A 215 11.11 4.48 16.60
CA ALA A 215 12.19 3.51 16.57
C ALA A 215 13.55 4.11 16.96
N SER A 216 14.44 3.25 17.43
CA SER A 216 15.82 3.59 17.71
C SER A 216 16.67 2.32 17.69
N ASN A 217 17.95 2.43 17.38
CA ASN A 217 18.88 1.30 17.47
C ASN A 217 19.17 0.89 18.94
N GLN A 218 18.64 1.63 19.91
CA GLN A 218 18.58 1.28 21.32
C GLN A 218 17.13 1.12 21.76
N LEU A 219 16.83 0.01 22.45
CA LEU A 219 15.52 -0.30 23.03
C LEU A 219 14.92 0.91 23.77
N ILE A 220 13.68 1.25 23.44
CA ILE A 220 12.90 2.30 24.11
C ILE A 220 12.15 1.66 25.27
N THR A 221 12.50 2.04 26.50
CA THR A 221 11.99 1.38 27.70
C THR A 221 10.80 2.11 28.32
N LYS A 222 9.94 1.37 29.04
CA LYS A 222 8.87 1.94 29.87
C LYS A 222 9.38 3.01 30.84
N GLN A 223 10.58 2.84 31.40
CA GLN A 223 11.20 3.80 32.31
C GLN A 223 11.60 5.11 31.61
N GLU A 224 12.13 5.03 30.38
CA GLU A 224 12.42 6.22 29.58
C GLU A 224 11.14 7.00 29.29
N ILE A 225 10.07 6.32 28.85
CA ILE A 225 8.76 6.94 28.58
C ILE A 225 8.17 7.57 29.86
N ALA A 226 8.22 6.86 30.99
CA ALA A 226 7.70 7.33 32.27
C ALA A 226 8.36 8.63 32.77
N SER A 227 9.56 8.94 32.29
CA SER A 227 10.39 10.03 32.77
C SER A 227 10.68 11.06 31.68
N LEU A 228 9.85 11.11 30.63
CA LEU A 228 9.84 12.19 29.66
C LEU A 228 9.29 13.46 30.28
N VAL A 229 9.85 14.59 29.85
CA VAL A 229 9.38 15.93 30.19
C VAL A 229 8.96 16.61 28.90
N PHE A 230 7.77 17.18 28.88
CA PHE A 230 7.21 17.83 27.70
C PHE A 230 7.21 19.35 27.83
N PRO A 231 7.31 20.09 26.70
CA PRO A 231 7.26 21.54 26.71
C PRO A 231 5.87 22.03 27.12
N SER A 232 5.77 23.30 27.50
CA SER A 232 4.48 23.94 27.80
C SER A 232 3.66 24.19 26.53
N GLY A 233 2.34 24.30 26.69
CA GLY A 233 1.43 24.66 25.60
C GLY A 233 1.21 23.56 24.55
N ILE A 234 1.40 22.29 24.95
CA ILE A 234 0.87 21.12 24.23
C ILE A 234 -0.51 20.77 24.81
N ASP A 235 -1.37 20.19 23.99
CA ASP A 235 -2.79 19.99 24.29
C ASP A 235 -3.17 18.52 24.51
N TYR A 236 -2.47 17.57 23.87
CA TYR A 236 -2.93 16.18 23.75
C TYR A 236 -1.96 15.13 24.29
N VAL A 237 -0.65 15.35 24.19
CA VAL A 237 0.34 14.35 24.63
C VAL A 237 0.57 14.42 26.14
N THR A 238 0.36 13.28 26.81
CA THR A 238 0.77 13.07 28.21
C THR A 238 1.41 11.69 28.36
N VAL A 239 2.20 11.47 29.40
CA VAL A 239 2.82 10.16 29.68
C VAL A 239 1.75 9.06 29.82
N ASP A 240 0.64 9.36 30.49
CA ASP A 240 -0.48 8.43 30.65
C ASP A 240 -1.14 8.09 29.30
N PHE A 241 -1.27 9.05 28.41
CA PHE A 241 -1.80 8.78 27.08
C PHE A 241 -0.80 8.03 26.19
N LEU A 242 0.51 8.26 26.33
CA LEU A 242 1.53 7.46 25.65
C LEU A 242 1.43 6.00 26.06
N PHE A 243 1.32 5.71 27.37
CA PHE A 243 1.10 4.33 27.84
C PHE A 243 -0.17 3.68 27.28
N LYS A 244 -1.23 4.45 27.06
CA LYS A 244 -2.45 3.93 26.42
C LYS A 244 -2.25 3.71 24.92
N SER A 245 -1.56 4.61 24.24
CA SER A 245 -1.33 4.54 22.79
C SER A 245 -0.46 3.36 22.37
N CYS A 246 0.39 2.83 23.27
CA CYS A 246 1.25 1.66 23.01
C CYS A 246 0.51 0.31 23.15
N LYS A 247 -0.80 0.32 23.44
CA LYS A 247 -1.60 -0.89 23.66
C LYS A 247 -2.47 -1.18 22.46
N PHE A 248 -2.46 -2.43 21.99
CA PHE A 248 -3.24 -2.87 20.83
C PHE A 248 -4.07 -4.09 21.19
N LYS A 249 -5.23 -4.28 20.56
CA LYS A 249 -6.02 -5.52 20.74
C LYS A 249 -5.18 -6.71 20.30
N GLN A 250 -5.22 -7.81 21.05
CA GLN A 250 -4.40 -8.99 20.74
C GLN A 250 -4.66 -9.53 19.33
N CYS A 251 -5.93 -9.58 18.91
CA CYS A 251 -6.33 -10.06 17.59
C CYS A 251 -5.69 -9.29 16.42
N ILE A 252 -5.46 -7.98 16.57
CA ILE A 252 -4.72 -7.20 15.57
C ILE A 252 -3.21 -7.34 15.78
N ALA A 253 -2.73 -7.32 17.02
CA ALA A 253 -1.31 -7.38 17.33
C ALA A 253 -0.64 -8.68 16.87
N GLU A 254 -1.32 -9.82 16.96
CA GLU A 254 -0.79 -11.14 16.54
C GLU A 254 -0.53 -11.24 15.03
N ILE A 255 -1.20 -10.42 14.21
CA ILE A 255 -1.01 -10.40 12.75
C ILE A 255 0.43 -10.07 12.38
N ARG A 256 1.16 -9.33 13.24
CA ARG A 256 2.59 -9.02 13.01
C ARG A 256 3.47 -10.25 12.82
N ASN A 257 3.06 -11.41 13.31
CA ASN A 257 3.83 -12.65 13.15
C ASN A 257 3.62 -13.33 11.78
N ASN A 258 2.64 -12.87 10.99
CA ASN A 258 2.21 -13.50 9.74
C ASN A 258 2.32 -12.57 8.52
N VAL A 259 3.01 -11.44 8.66
CA VAL A 259 3.20 -10.46 7.56
C VAL A 259 4.62 -10.49 7.05
N THR A 260 4.76 -10.30 5.75
CA THR A 260 6.04 -10.17 5.07
C THR A 260 6.48 -8.71 5.04
N ILE A 261 7.79 -8.47 5.13
CA ILE A 261 8.34 -7.11 5.06
C ILE A 261 8.25 -6.51 3.64
N ASN A 262 8.28 -5.20 3.57
CA ASN A 262 8.33 -4.44 2.34
C ASN A 262 9.78 -4.17 1.93
N THR A 263 10.12 -4.44 0.68
CA THR A 263 11.43 -4.10 0.08
C THR A 263 11.23 -3.38 -1.24
N LEU A 264 12.25 -2.72 -1.77
CA LEU A 264 12.16 -2.09 -3.09
C LEU A 264 11.84 -3.11 -4.21
N ALA A 265 12.35 -4.34 -4.06
CA ALA A 265 12.07 -5.43 -5.00
C ALA A 265 10.64 -5.99 -4.85
N ASN A 266 10.13 -6.04 -3.62
CA ASN A 266 8.87 -6.69 -3.28
C ASN A 266 7.94 -5.76 -2.47
N GLY A 267 7.01 -5.12 -3.18
CA GLY A 267 6.05 -4.12 -2.67
C GLY A 267 4.92 -4.69 -1.81
N HIS A 268 5.23 -5.49 -0.79
CA HIS A 268 4.24 -6.12 0.10
C HIS A 268 3.38 -5.09 0.83
N PHE A 269 3.94 -3.92 1.17
CA PHE A 269 3.17 -2.88 1.86
C PHE A 269 2.00 -2.41 0.99
N PHE A 270 2.25 -2.09 -0.28
CA PHE A 270 1.20 -1.68 -1.21
C PHE A 270 0.16 -2.80 -1.43
N TYR A 271 0.62 -4.05 -1.57
CA TYR A 271 -0.28 -5.20 -1.65
C TYR A 271 -1.22 -5.27 -0.44
N TYR A 272 -0.71 -5.11 0.78
CA TYR A 272 -1.55 -5.13 1.99
C TYR A 272 -2.49 -3.92 2.10
N LEU A 273 -2.10 -2.75 1.60
CA LEU A 273 -2.99 -1.58 1.55
C LEU A 273 -4.20 -1.80 0.64
N LEU A 274 -3.98 -2.50 -0.48
CA LEU A 274 -5.03 -2.91 -1.41
C LEU A 274 -5.85 -4.10 -0.90
N ASN A 275 -5.39 -4.80 0.14
CA ASN A 275 -6.03 -5.99 0.69
C ASN A 275 -6.15 -5.95 2.22
N PRO A 276 -6.85 -4.94 2.77
CA PRO A 276 -6.80 -4.63 4.20
C PRO A 276 -7.45 -5.69 5.10
N ASN A 277 -8.36 -6.51 4.56
CA ASN A 277 -9.11 -7.52 5.31
C ASN A 277 -8.59 -8.95 5.10
N TYR A 278 -7.47 -9.11 4.40
CA TYR A 278 -6.94 -10.44 4.11
C TYR A 278 -6.45 -11.10 5.41
N ASN A 279 -7.01 -12.27 5.74
CA ASN A 279 -6.62 -13.12 6.88
C ASN A 279 -6.81 -12.54 8.30
N ILE A 280 -7.71 -11.58 8.52
CA ILE A 280 -8.03 -11.12 9.89
C ILE A 280 -9.09 -12.06 10.51
N PRO A 281 -8.78 -12.81 11.58
CA PRO A 281 -9.77 -13.61 12.27
C PRO A 281 -10.81 -12.70 12.94
N LYS A 282 -12.10 -12.92 12.67
CA LYS A 282 -13.20 -12.19 13.32
C LYS A 282 -13.52 -12.82 14.69
N TYR A 283 -12.67 -12.58 15.67
CA TYR A 283 -12.97 -12.90 17.07
C TYR A 283 -13.12 -11.61 17.87
N LEU A 284 -14.14 -11.54 18.73
CA LEU A 284 -14.21 -10.51 19.76
C LEU A 284 -13.22 -10.89 20.87
N ASP A 285 -11.96 -10.53 20.69
CA ASP A 285 -10.99 -10.50 21.77
C ASP A 285 -10.82 -9.07 22.29
N ILE A 286 -10.95 -8.92 23.60
CA ILE A 286 -10.87 -7.64 24.33
C ILE A 286 -9.49 -7.51 25.00
N SER A 287 -8.67 -8.57 24.99
CA SER A 287 -7.32 -8.54 25.54
C SER A 287 -6.44 -7.52 24.80
N LEU A 288 -5.55 -6.89 25.57
CA LEU A 288 -4.63 -5.88 25.07
C LEU A 288 -3.19 -6.36 25.23
N VAL A 289 -2.39 -6.13 24.19
CA VAL A 289 -0.95 -6.33 24.17
C VAL A 289 -0.29 -4.96 24.39
N ASP A 290 0.54 -4.85 25.42
CA ASP A 290 1.32 -3.65 25.72
C ASP A 290 2.73 -3.78 25.13
N PHE A 291 3.06 -2.96 24.13
CA PHE A 291 4.35 -3.04 23.45
C PHE A 291 5.53 -2.49 24.28
N LEU A 292 5.28 -1.82 25.41
CA LEU A 292 6.33 -1.43 26.35
C LEU A 292 6.77 -2.58 27.27
N GLU A 293 6.02 -3.68 27.29
CA GLU A 293 6.31 -4.89 28.08
C GLU A 293 6.83 -6.04 27.22
N LEU A 294 6.87 -5.84 25.89
CA LEU A 294 7.42 -6.79 24.93
C LEU A 294 8.88 -6.48 24.62
N ASN A 295 9.68 -7.54 24.51
CA ASN A 295 10.98 -7.46 23.86
C ASN A 295 10.88 -8.26 22.56
N GLU A 296 10.60 -7.56 21.46
CA GLU A 296 10.41 -8.19 20.16
C GLU A 296 11.78 -8.63 19.61
N THR A 297 11.93 -9.92 19.30
CA THR A 297 13.15 -10.44 18.65
C THR A 297 13.09 -10.20 17.14
N GLU A 298 14.25 -10.20 16.46
CA GLU A 298 14.38 -10.03 15.00
C GLU A 298 13.82 -11.23 14.21
N ASN A 299 12.53 -11.52 14.38
CA ASN A 299 11.79 -12.49 13.58
C ASN A 299 10.88 -11.72 12.63
N TYR A 300 11.24 -11.76 11.35
CA TYR A 300 10.46 -11.21 10.25
C TYR A 300 10.43 -12.20 9.09
N LEU A 301 9.35 -12.17 8.32
CA LEU A 301 9.18 -13.01 7.14
C LEU A 301 9.67 -12.24 5.91
N THR A 302 10.46 -12.89 5.07
CA THR A 302 10.81 -12.43 3.72
C THR A 302 10.07 -13.29 2.70
N SER A 303 9.84 -12.73 1.52
CA SER A 303 9.30 -13.45 0.38
C SER A 303 9.99 -12.92 -0.86
N ASP A 304 10.42 -13.83 -1.73
CA ASP A 304 10.96 -13.50 -3.04
C ASP A 304 9.84 -13.27 -4.08
N ARG A 305 8.59 -13.50 -3.69
CA ARG A 305 7.41 -13.28 -4.55
C ARG A 305 6.90 -11.85 -4.42
N ASN A 306 6.74 -11.19 -5.56
CA ASN A 306 6.07 -9.90 -5.65
C ASN A 306 4.57 -10.11 -5.95
N PHE A 307 3.71 -9.96 -4.94
CA PHE A 307 2.25 -10.13 -5.06
C PHE A 307 1.52 -9.03 -5.83
N LEU A 308 2.24 -8.03 -6.36
CA LEU A 308 1.68 -7.05 -7.31
C LEU A 308 1.83 -7.55 -8.77
N GLN A 309 2.64 -8.59 -9.01
CA GLN A 309 2.77 -9.20 -10.32
C GLN A 309 1.70 -10.28 -10.54
N LEU A 310 1.13 -10.29 -11.75
CA LEU A 310 0.08 -11.23 -12.16
C LEU A 310 0.51 -12.70 -11.97
N GLU A 311 1.78 -13.00 -12.23
CA GLU A 311 2.36 -14.35 -12.08
C GLU A 311 2.28 -14.84 -10.64
N SER A 312 2.79 -14.06 -9.69
CA SER A 312 2.80 -14.39 -8.27
C SER A 312 1.39 -14.54 -7.71
N ILE A 313 0.47 -13.68 -8.16
CA ILE A 313 -0.95 -13.75 -7.81
C ILE A 313 -1.54 -15.08 -8.30
N ALA A 314 -1.33 -15.42 -9.57
CA ALA A 314 -1.84 -16.64 -10.17
C ALA A 314 -1.30 -17.88 -9.44
N GLN A 315 0.01 -17.92 -9.15
CA GLN A 315 0.62 -19.00 -8.37
C GLN A 315 0.03 -19.12 -6.96
N SER A 316 -0.23 -17.99 -6.29
CA SER A 316 -0.87 -17.98 -4.96
C SER A 316 -2.31 -18.48 -5.00
N TRP A 317 -3.05 -18.23 -6.07
CA TRP A 317 -4.38 -18.80 -6.22
C TRP A 317 -4.33 -20.30 -6.48
N LEU A 318 -3.44 -20.74 -7.36
CA LEU A 318 -3.24 -22.16 -7.67
C LEU A 318 -2.90 -22.95 -6.39
N SER A 319 -1.98 -22.45 -5.55
CA SER A 319 -1.66 -23.10 -4.28
C SER A 319 -2.85 -23.13 -3.31
N THR A 320 -3.61 -22.04 -3.20
CA THR A 320 -4.79 -21.93 -2.32
C THR A 320 -5.91 -22.90 -2.74
N LEU A 321 -6.10 -23.07 -4.05
CA LEU A 321 -7.04 -24.00 -4.64
C LEU A 321 -6.59 -25.46 -4.43
N ASN A 322 -5.29 -25.72 -4.54
CA ASN A 322 -4.71 -27.04 -4.29
C ASN A 322 -4.85 -27.50 -2.83
N HIS A 323 -4.80 -26.58 -1.87
CA HIS A 323 -4.96 -26.89 -0.45
C HIS A 323 -6.42 -27.03 0.02
N ASN A 324 -7.40 -26.42 -0.68
CA ASN A 324 -8.81 -26.39 -0.28
C ASN A 324 -9.70 -27.31 -1.16
N SER A 325 -9.39 -28.59 -1.23
CA SER A 325 -10.12 -29.56 -2.06
C SER A 325 -11.55 -29.91 -1.58
N ASN A 326 -11.95 -29.47 -0.37
CA ASN A 326 -13.23 -29.85 0.25
C ASN A 326 -14.09 -28.68 0.80
N SER A 327 -13.70 -27.43 0.61
CA SER A 327 -14.46 -26.25 1.06
C SER A 327 -14.92 -25.39 -0.11
N THR A 328 -16.09 -24.76 0.02
CA THR A 328 -16.59 -23.77 -0.96
C THR A 328 -15.55 -22.67 -1.13
N ILE A 329 -14.99 -22.54 -2.34
CA ILE A 329 -14.01 -21.52 -2.69
C ILE A 329 -14.66 -20.15 -2.51
N ASP A 330 -14.13 -19.36 -1.59
CA ASP A 330 -14.56 -17.98 -1.40
C ASP A 330 -13.97 -17.11 -2.51
N ILE A 331 -14.77 -16.84 -3.54
CA ILE A 331 -14.38 -16.05 -4.72
C ILE A 331 -13.93 -14.62 -4.36
N HIS A 332 -14.34 -14.09 -3.20
CA HIS A 332 -13.86 -12.79 -2.73
C HIS A 332 -12.39 -12.83 -2.30
N LYS A 333 -11.86 -14.01 -1.96
CA LYS A 333 -10.43 -14.23 -1.69
C LYS A 333 -9.61 -14.48 -2.96
N LEU A 334 -10.28 -14.67 -4.10
CA LEU A 334 -9.67 -14.75 -5.43
C LEU A 334 -9.58 -13.39 -6.13
N LEU A 335 -10.02 -12.29 -5.50
CA LEU A 335 -9.72 -10.94 -5.97
C LEU A 335 -8.48 -10.44 -5.21
N PRO A 336 -7.31 -10.37 -5.87
CA PRO A 336 -6.03 -10.30 -5.18
C PRO A 336 -5.63 -8.87 -4.85
N ILE A 337 -6.31 -7.89 -5.44
CA ILE A 337 -5.99 -6.46 -5.38
C ILE A 337 -7.32 -5.73 -5.42
N GLN A 338 -7.74 -5.14 -4.30
CA GLN A 338 -8.88 -4.24 -4.28
C GLN A 338 -8.34 -2.84 -4.54
N HIS A 339 -8.65 -2.29 -5.73
CA HIS A 339 -8.34 -0.89 -5.98
C HIS A 339 -9.08 -0.04 -4.93
N ARG A 340 -8.41 0.97 -4.37
CA ARG A 340 -8.95 1.79 -3.27
C ARG A 340 -10.29 2.48 -3.56
N TYR A 341 -10.60 2.72 -4.84
CA TYR A 341 -11.88 3.30 -5.28
C TYR A 341 -12.98 2.26 -5.53
N HIS A 342 -12.67 0.96 -5.41
CA HIS A 342 -13.66 -0.09 -5.58
C HIS A 342 -14.38 -0.32 -4.25
N THR A 343 -15.66 0.05 -4.21
CA THR A 343 -16.50 -0.28 -3.06
C THR A 343 -16.74 -1.79 -2.97
N PRO A 344 -17.07 -2.33 -1.78
CA PRO A 344 -17.49 -3.73 -1.65
C PRO A 344 -18.65 -4.07 -2.60
N LYS A 345 -19.56 -3.12 -2.83
CA LYS A 345 -20.64 -3.25 -3.80
C LYS A 345 -20.12 -3.38 -5.22
N MET A 346 -19.18 -2.52 -5.65
CA MET A 346 -18.57 -2.63 -6.98
C MET A 346 -17.86 -3.98 -7.19
N ASN A 347 -17.15 -4.46 -6.18
CA ASN A 347 -16.49 -5.77 -6.23
C ASN A 347 -17.53 -6.91 -6.32
N GLN A 348 -18.62 -6.83 -5.55
CA GLN A 348 -19.70 -7.81 -5.60
C GLN A 348 -20.42 -7.79 -6.95
N GLU A 349 -20.75 -6.61 -7.47
CA GLU A 349 -21.34 -6.46 -8.81
C GLU A 349 -20.41 -7.02 -9.88
N TRP A 350 -19.11 -6.69 -9.84
CA TRP A 350 -18.14 -7.22 -10.78
C TRP A 350 -18.04 -8.76 -10.70
N LEU A 351 -18.03 -9.34 -9.50
CA LEU A 351 -18.02 -10.79 -9.32
C LEU A 351 -19.30 -11.44 -9.86
N ASN A 352 -20.47 -10.83 -9.62
CA ASN A 352 -21.73 -11.29 -10.19
C ASN A 352 -21.69 -11.23 -11.72
N TYR A 353 -21.20 -10.13 -12.30
CA TYR A 353 -20.99 -10.01 -13.75
C TYR A 353 -19.99 -11.01 -14.29
N CYS A 354 -18.92 -11.33 -13.55
CA CYS A 354 -17.99 -12.39 -13.94
C CYS A 354 -18.69 -13.76 -13.97
N GLN A 355 -19.52 -14.08 -12.98
CA GLN A 355 -20.32 -15.32 -12.99
C GLN A 355 -21.27 -15.37 -14.19
N HIS A 356 -21.95 -14.26 -14.50
CA HIS A 356 -22.81 -14.16 -15.68
C HIS A 356 -22.02 -14.29 -16.98
N LEU A 357 -20.88 -13.59 -17.12
CA LEU A 357 -20.00 -13.69 -18.28
C LEU A 357 -19.53 -15.13 -18.48
N LEU A 358 -19.07 -15.79 -17.41
CA LEU A 358 -18.63 -17.19 -17.45
C LEU A 358 -19.78 -18.14 -17.86
N ALA A 359 -21.01 -17.84 -17.45
CA ALA A 359 -22.19 -18.61 -17.87
C ALA A 359 -22.58 -18.40 -19.34
N GLU A 360 -22.26 -17.23 -19.91
CA GLU A 360 -22.46 -16.91 -21.34
C GLU A 360 -21.36 -17.49 -22.24
N ILE A 361 -20.21 -17.90 -21.68
CA ILE A 361 -19.16 -18.55 -22.45
C ILE A 361 -19.66 -19.93 -22.90
N ASN A 362 -19.78 -20.09 -24.21
CA ASN A 362 -19.94 -21.41 -24.82
C ASN A 362 -18.62 -22.19 -24.68
N LEU A 363 -18.45 -22.83 -23.53
CA LEU A 363 -17.29 -23.63 -23.16
C LEU A 363 -16.98 -24.71 -24.21
N GLU A 364 -18.02 -25.32 -24.79
CA GLU A 364 -17.87 -26.33 -25.83
C GLU A 364 -17.16 -25.76 -27.08
N LYS A 365 -17.60 -24.60 -27.56
CA LYS A 365 -16.98 -23.92 -28.71
C LYS A 365 -15.57 -23.43 -28.41
N LEU A 366 -15.34 -22.95 -27.18
CA LEU A 366 -14.02 -22.48 -26.73
C LEU A 366 -13.03 -23.64 -26.67
N LEU A 367 -13.37 -24.73 -25.96
CA LEU A 367 -12.54 -25.93 -25.84
C LEU A 367 -12.23 -26.56 -27.20
N ASN A 368 -13.24 -26.64 -28.09
CA ASN A 368 -13.04 -27.08 -29.47
C ASN A 368 -12.02 -26.20 -30.21
N SER A 369 -12.09 -24.88 -30.02
CA SER A 369 -11.17 -23.94 -30.66
C SER A 369 -9.75 -24.06 -30.10
N VAL A 370 -9.60 -24.23 -28.78
CA VAL A 370 -8.30 -24.46 -28.13
C VAL A 370 -7.69 -25.78 -28.63
N LEU A 371 -8.44 -26.88 -28.60
CA LEU A 371 -8.00 -28.19 -29.10
C LEU A 371 -7.56 -28.11 -30.57
N LYS A 372 -8.32 -27.39 -31.42
CA LYS A 372 -8.01 -27.22 -32.84
C LYS A 372 -6.69 -26.49 -33.11
N HIS A 373 -6.25 -25.61 -32.21
CA HIS A 373 -5.02 -24.82 -32.37
C HIS A 373 -3.88 -25.26 -31.42
N SER A 374 -4.08 -26.33 -30.65
CA SER A 374 -3.20 -26.79 -29.56
C SER A 374 -1.95 -27.56 -29.99
N GLN A 375 -1.31 -27.23 -31.12
CA GLN A 375 -0.17 -28.03 -31.61
C GLN A 375 0.97 -28.17 -30.58
N ASN A 376 1.12 -27.20 -29.66
CA ASN A 376 2.15 -27.16 -28.62
C ASN A 376 1.70 -27.60 -27.21
N LEU A 377 0.43 -28.00 -27.00
CA LEU A 377 0.00 -28.50 -25.68
C LEU A 377 0.53 -29.92 -25.43
N SER A 378 0.88 -30.21 -24.18
CA SER A 378 1.30 -31.55 -23.75
C SER A 378 0.22 -32.60 -24.04
N HIS A 379 0.62 -33.86 -24.26
CA HIS A 379 -0.33 -34.96 -24.50
C HIS A 379 -1.34 -35.10 -23.35
N LYS A 380 -0.87 -34.99 -22.10
CA LYS A 380 -1.72 -35.05 -20.90
C LYS A 380 -2.80 -33.96 -20.89
N THR A 381 -2.42 -32.71 -21.19
CA THR A 381 -3.35 -31.57 -21.24
C THR A 381 -4.38 -31.73 -22.36
N LYS A 382 -3.98 -32.26 -23.53
CA LYS A 382 -4.90 -32.54 -24.64
C LYS A 382 -5.93 -33.61 -24.28
N ASP A 383 -5.49 -34.67 -23.64
CA ASP A 383 -6.38 -35.78 -23.25
C ASP A 383 -7.40 -35.32 -22.20
N GLU A 384 -6.98 -34.49 -21.24
CA GLU A 384 -7.87 -33.89 -20.24
C GLU A 384 -8.87 -32.89 -20.83
N LEU A 385 -8.42 -32.01 -21.73
CA LEU A 385 -9.29 -31.06 -22.45
C LEU A 385 -10.35 -31.79 -23.29
N THR A 386 -9.95 -32.88 -23.95
CA THR A 386 -10.84 -33.71 -24.78
C THR A 386 -11.84 -34.46 -23.90
N SER A 387 -11.39 -35.00 -22.78
CA SER A 387 -12.25 -35.63 -21.76
C SER A 387 -13.27 -34.65 -21.18
N PHE A 388 -12.84 -33.43 -20.86
CA PHE A 388 -13.71 -32.39 -20.32
C PHE A 388 -14.76 -31.92 -21.34
N LEU A 389 -14.36 -31.74 -22.60
CA LEU A 389 -15.28 -31.43 -23.70
C LEU A 389 -16.34 -32.52 -23.87
N HIS A 390 -15.93 -33.79 -23.86
CA HIS A 390 -16.84 -34.92 -23.97
C HIS A 390 -17.83 -34.96 -22.79
N GLU A 391 -17.38 -34.69 -21.56
CA GLU A 391 -18.23 -34.67 -20.37
C GLU A 391 -19.24 -33.50 -20.39
N LEU A 392 -18.84 -32.33 -20.88
CA LEU A 392 -19.73 -31.18 -21.11
C LEU A 392 -20.83 -31.48 -22.12
N GLN A 393 -20.50 -32.19 -23.19
CA GLN A 393 -21.44 -32.59 -24.25
C GLN A 393 -22.44 -33.66 -23.78
N THR A 394 -22.03 -34.51 -22.84
CA THR A 394 -22.80 -35.69 -22.41
C THR A 394 -23.53 -35.54 -21.08
N ASN A 395 -23.08 -34.68 -20.15
CA ASN A 395 -23.59 -34.65 -18.77
C ASN A 395 -23.64 -33.23 -18.16
N LYS A 396 -24.50 -32.36 -18.70
CA LYS A 396 -24.61 -30.92 -18.33
C LYS A 396 -24.81 -30.62 -16.83
N ASN A 397 -25.33 -31.54 -16.02
CA ASN A 397 -25.77 -31.26 -14.65
C ASN A 397 -24.83 -31.77 -13.54
N LYS A 398 -23.73 -32.47 -13.85
CA LYS A 398 -22.73 -32.92 -12.86
C LYS A 398 -21.34 -32.96 -13.47
N ILE A 399 -20.77 -31.78 -13.69
CA ILE A 399 -19.36 -31.63 -14.04
C ILE A 399 -18.54 -31.86 -12.77
N LYS A 400 -17.67 -32.87 -12.74
CA LYS A 400 -16.67 -32.98 -11.67
C LYS A 400 -15.51 -32.03 -11.97
N LEU A 401 -15.31 -31.02 -11.13
CA LEU A 401 -14.17 -30.11 -11.21
C LEU A 401 -12.98 -30.74 -10.47
N ASN A 402 -12.01 -31.28 -11.21
CA ASN A 402 -10.71 -31.66 -10.67
C ASN A 402 -9.73 -30.46 -10.79
N LYS A 403 -8.53 -30.61 -10.22
CA LYS A 403 -7.49 -29.59 -10.18
C LYS A 403 -7.25 -28.99 -11.57
N GLU A 404 -6.97 -29.83 -12.55
CA GLU A 404 -6.59 -29.43 -13.91
C GLU A 404 -7.72 -28.67 -14.64
N ARG A 405 -8.99 -29.01 -14.36
CA ARG A 405 -10.16 -28.31 -14.92
C ARG A 405 -10.40 -26.95 -14.27
N ILE A 406 -10.12 -26.81 -12.97
CA ILE A 406 -10.21 -25.52 -12.25
C ILE A 406 -9.10 -24.58 -12.74
N GLU A 407 -7.89 -25.10 -12.92
CA GLU A 407 -6.76 -24.36 -13.47
C GLU A 407 -7.08 -23.81 -14.86
N LEU A 408 -7.67 -24.63 -15.74
CA LEU A 408 -8.12 -24.20 -17.07
C LEU A 408 -9.23 -23.14 -17.03
N LEU A 409 -10.20 -23.26 -16.12
CA LEU A 409 -11.28 -22.28 -16.00
C LEU A 409 -10.76 -20.93 -15.50
N MET A 410 -9.85 -20.95 -14.53
CA MET A 410 -9.18 -19.74 -14.07
C MET A 410 -8.30 -19.12 -15.15
N LEU A 411 -7.57 -19.94 -15.91
CA LEU A 411 -6.75 -19.54 -17.05
C LEU A 411 -7.58 -18.79 -18.10
N VAL A 412 -8.73 -19.37 -18.49
CA VAL A 412 -9.68 -18.72 -19.41
C VAL A 412 -10.23 -17.43 -18.80
N THR A 413 -10.58 -17.44 -17.51
CA THR A 413 -11.12 -16.26 -16.81
C THR A 413 -10.10 -15.13 -16.75
N VAL A 414 -8.85 -15.40 -16.36
CA VAL A 414 -7.77 -14.42 -16.30
C VAL A 414 -7.47 -13.89 -17.69
N VAL A 415 -7.36 -14.73 -18.71
CA VAL A 415 -7.14 -14.28 -20.10
C VAL A 415 -8.28 -13.38 -20.57
N LEU A 416 -9.54 -13.71 -20.27
CA LEU A 416 -10.69 -12.89 -20.64
C LEU A 416 -10.75 -11.57 -19.86
N LEU A 417 -10.40 -11.60 -18.57
CA LEU A 417 -10.32 -10.40 -17.73
C LEU A 417 -9.20 -9.48 -18.17
N THR A 418 -8.01 -10.01 -18.45
CA THR A 418 -6.88 -9.26 -18.98
C THR A 418 -7.19 -8.72 -20.37
N ALA A 419 -7.83 -9.49 -21.24
CA ALA A 419 -8.27 -9.01 -22.55
C ALA A 419 -9.30 -7.87 -22.45
N ASN A 420 -10.24 -7.94 -21.51
CA ASN A 420 -11.21 -6.87 -21.26
C ASN A 420 -10.60 -5.65 -20.57
N LEU A 421 -9.61 -5.82 -19.71
CA LEU A 421 -8.92 -4.71 -19.02
C LEU A 421 -7.95 -3.97 -19.94
N VAL A 422 -7.30 -4.67 -20.87
CA VAL A 422 -6.29 -4.11 -21.77
C VAL A 422 -6.90 -3.54 -23.06
N ALA A 423 -7.99 -4.12 -23.57
CA ALA A 423 -8.64 -3.66 -24.81
C ALA A 423 -10.16 -3.90 -24.80
N PRO A 424 -10.93 -3.15 -23.99
CA PRO A 424 -12.37 -3.36 -23.81
C PRO A 424 -13.18 -3.30 -25.12
N ASP A 425 -12.76 -2.46 -26.07
CA ASP A 425 -13.47 -2.25 -27.35
C ASP A 425 -13.13 -3.32 -28.42
N ALA A 426 -12.03 -4.05 -28.26
CA ALA A 426 -11.59 -5.05 -29.24
C ALA A 426 -12.31 -6.39 -29.08
N VAL A 427 -12.72 -6.73 -27.85
CA VAL A 427 -13.35 -8.02 -27.50
C VAL A 427 -14.84 -8.04 -27.86
N PHE A 428 -15.50 -6.88 -27.88
CA PHE A 428 -16.95 -6.75 -28.13
C PHE A 428 -17.33 -6.16 -29.49
N ALA A 429 -16.40 -6.03 -30.44
CA ALA A 429 -16.72 -5.63 -31.80
C ALA A 429 -17.54 -6.72 -32.54
N LYS A 430 -18.84 -6.79 -32.22
CA LYS A 430 -19.88 -7.29 -33.11
C LYS A 430 -19.80 -6.44 -34.37
N GLY A 431 -19.71 -7.10 -35.51
CA GLY A 431 -19.66 -6.43 -36.80
C GLY A 431 -20.84 -5.46 -36.99
N PHE A 432 -20.52 -4.19 -37.16
CA PHE A 432 -21.38 -3.27 -37.88
C PHE A 432 -20.90 -3.24 -39.33
N GLY A 433 -21.49 -4.11 -40.13
CA GLY A 433 -21.63 -3.84 -41.56
C GLY A 433 -22.86 -2.94 -41.71
N GLY A 434 -22.65 -1.69 -42.08
CA GLY A 434 -23.72 -0.73 -42.32
C GLY A 434 -23.15 0.61 -42.76
N GLU A 435 -23.22 0.88 -44.06
CA GLU A 435 -22.99 2.21 -44.63
C GLU A 435 -23.93 3.22 -43.98
N ALA A 436 -23.37 4.30 -43.41
CA ALA A 436 -24.09 5.53 -43.12
C ALA A 436 -23.09 6.70 -43.04
N THR A 437 -22.87 7.30 -44.21
CA THR A 437 -22.74 8.74 -44.52
C THR A 437 -22.10 9.69 -43.49
N ASP A 438 -20.97 10.25 -43.94
CA ASP A 438 -20.42 11.60 -43.81
C ASP A 438 -21.04 12.65 -42.85
N SER A 439 -20.11 13.50 -42.38
CA SER A 439 -20.21 14.75 -41.62
C SER A 439 -20.07 14.54 -40.10
N THR A 440 -19.09 15.09 -39.38
CA THR A 440 -18.36 16.37 -39.53
C THR A 440 -16.95 16.31 -38.94
N ASN A 441 -16.00 16.87 -39.70
CA ASN A 441 -14.62 17.21 -39.35
C ASN A 441 -14.50 18.29 -38.26
N TYR A 442 -13.50 18.15 -37.38
CA TYR A 442 -12.59 19.18 -36.79
C TYR A 442 -11.94 18.52 -35.55
N TYR A 443 -10.64 18.25 -35.39
CA TYR A 443 -9.39 18.80 -35.93
C TYR A 443 -8.36 17.67 -36.15
N ASN A 444 -7.68 17.73 -37.28
CA ASN A 444 -6.50 16.93 -37.61
C ASN A 444 -5.25 17.81 -37.45
N ILE A 445 -4.26 17.38 -36.67
CA ILE A 445 -2.84 17.75 -36.90
C ILE A 445 -2.00 16.47 -36.82
N ASN A 446 -1.32 16.23 -37.93
CA ASN A 446 -0.58 15.03 -38.32
C ASN A 446 0.62 14.67 -37.43
N ARG A 447 0.75 13.38 -37.13
CA ARG A 447 1.99 12.63 -37.37
C ARG A 447 1.64 11.28 -38.00
N HIS A 448 1.92 11.15 -39.29
CA HIS A 448 1.95 9.89 -40.02
C HIS A 448 3.05 9.01 -39.43
N ILE A 449 2.65 7.92 -38.79
CA ILE A 449 3.39 6.66 -38.80
C ILE A 449 2.40 5.65 -39.36
N ASP A 450 2.66 5.19 -40.59
CA ASP A 450 1.89 4.15 -41.24
C ASP A 450 2.07 2.83 -40.46
N TYR A 451 1.17 2.55 -39.53
CA TYR A 451 0.90 1.18 -39.09
C TYR A 451 -0.30 0.69 -39.90
N GLU A 452 -0.03 -0.16 -40.90
CA GLU A 452 -1.05 -1.03 -41.46
C GLU A 452 -1.81 -1.71 -40.32
N ALA A 453 -3.13 -1.56 -40.36
CA ALA A 453 -4.05 -1.94 -39.31
C ALA A 453 -3.94 -3.43 -38.96
N TYR A 454 -3.27 -3.74 -37.86
CA TYR A 454 -3.56 -4.94 -37.11
C TYR A 454 -5.00 -4.81 -36.60
N THR A 455 -5.93 -5.47 -37.31
CA THR A 455 -7.33 -5.52 -36.89
C THR A 455 -7.44 -5.92 -35.41
N PRO A 456 -8.42 -5.41 -34.65
CA PRO A 456 -8.61 -5.73 -33.23
C PRO A 456 -8.63 -7.25 -32.93
N LYS A 457 -9.05 -8.03 -33.93
CA LYS A 457 -9.00 -9.50 -33.92
C LYS A 457 -7.59 -10.08 -33.85
N VAL A 458 -6.61 -9.49 -34.54
CA VAL A 458 -5.22 -9.97 -34.52
C VAL A 458 -4.54 -9.61 -33.21
N ILE A 459 -4.85 -8.45 -32.63
CA ILE A 459 -4.37 -8.07 -31.28
C ILE A 459 -4.94 -9.03 -30.24
N GLY A 460 -6.26 -9.32 -30.28
CA GLY A 460 -6.87 -10.31 -29.41
C GLY A 460 -6.30 -11.72 -29.58
N LEU A 461 -6.01 -12.13 -30.82
CA LEU A 461 -5.36 -13.41 -31.11
C LEU A 461 -3.94 -13.46 -30.56
N MET A 462 -3.15 -12.40 -30.73
CA MET A 462 -1.79 -12.30 -30.18
C MET A 462 -1.82 -12.36 -28.66
N LEU A 463 -2.72 -11.65 -28.00
CA LEU A 463 -2.88 -11.72 -26.54
C LEU A 463 -3.25 -13.12 -26.05
N ILE A 464 -4.10 -13.85 -26.79
CA ILE A 464 -4.41 -15.26 -26.49
C ILE A 464 -3.18 -16.14 -26.68
N PHE A 465 -2.43 -15.99 -27.78
CA PHE A 465 -1.23 -16.81 -28.04
C PHE A 465 -0.10 -16.54 -27.05
N TYR A 466 0.22 -15.27 -26.77
CA TYR A 466 1.23 -14.87 -25.79
C TYR A 466 0.79 -15.20 -24.36
N GLY A 467 -0.48 -15.00 -24.03
CA GLY A 467 -1.06 -15.40 -22.74
C GLY A 467 -1.01 -16.91 -22.54
N SER A 468 -1.32 -17.71 -23.57
CA SER A 468 -1.23 -19.17 -23.52
C SER A 468 0.22 -19.68 -23.39
N TYR A 469 1.17 -19.02 -24.05
CA TYR A 469 2.60 -19.38 -24.00
C TYR A 469 3.23 -19.02 -22.65
N TRP A 470 3.03 -17.77 -22.18
CA TRP A 470 3.46 -17.30 -20.86
C TRP A 470 2.95 -18.23 -19.76
N LEU A 471 1.70 -18.68 -19.91
CA LEU A 471 1.05 -19.52 -18.94
C LEU A 471 1.47 -20.99 -18.98
N PHE A 472 1.84 -21.52 -20.16
CA PHE A 472 2.48 -22.84 -20.27
C PHE A 472 3.86 -22.86 -19.61
N ASP A 473 4.60 -21.74 -19.70
CA ASP A 473 5.91 -21.58 -19.04
C ASP A 473 5.76 -21.52 -17.51
N ILE A 474 4.74 -20.86 -16.99
CA ILE A 474 4.43 -20.82 -15.54
C ILE A 474 4.07 -22.20 -14.99
N ILE A 475 3.18 -22.94 -15.67
CA ILE A 475 2.77 -24.28 -15.25
C ILE A 475 3.97 -25.21 -15.20
N LYS A 476 4.83 -25.17 -16.22
CA LYS A 476 6.02 -26.00 -16.31
C LYS A 476 7.02 -25.71 -15.19
N ARG A 477 7.15 -24.46 -14.75
CA ARG A 477 8.04 -24.05 -13.65
C ARG A 477 7.46 -24.39 -12.27
N SER A 478 6.14 -24.45 -12.13
CA SER A 478 5.48 -24.84 -10.86
C SER A 478 5.53 -26.34 -10.56
N GLU A 479 5.94 -27.18 -11.52
CA GLU A 479 6.17 -28.61 -11.31
C GLU A 479 7.62 -28.93 -10.87
N ASP A 480 8.53 -27.94 -10.95
CA ASP A 480 9.96 -28.07 -10.64
C ASP A 480 10.36 -27.51 -9.25
N ASP A 481 9.45 -26.81 -8.54
CA ASP A 481 9.55 -26.33 -7.14
C ASP A 481 8.59 -27.09 -6.22
#